data_AF-A0A0C2DBM2-F1
#
_entry.id   AF-A0A0C2DBM2-F1
#
_cell.length_a   1.000
_cell.length_b   1.000
_cell.length_c   1.000
_cell.angle_alpha   90.00
_cell.angle_beta   90.00
_cell.angle_gamma   90.00
#
_symmetry.space_group_name_H-M   'P 1'
#
loop_
_entity.id
_entity.type
_entity.pdbx_description
1 polymer ?
#
loop_
_entity_poly.entity_id
_entity_poly.type
_entity_poly.pdbx_seq_one_letter_code
_entity_poly.pdbx_strand_id
1 'polypeptide(L)'
;AVGALCVAMLVDRGHLAYEDKMCAYWPEFAQHGKENITIDWLMSHRAGLAALDEPISREDAKDFEKMAYVLAKQKPNWEPGTKSGVLIVLGILHLRPPTSIARKVRENPQWFKLEQDVNTFNDPELHGMEQVAALGITKARDLARLFSLMLDGKLFRKYQLLLEEIARFEFGVTMTTEQELENIIRAFWSLRFTYILQKQWLVGHPGFGGSTVMMDMEDEVVVAYVTNGLKTGMGELTRTYRHLRNAVFECLEKEKEESA
;
A
#
# COMPACT_ATOMS: atom_id res chain seq x y z
N ALA A 1 -3.02 -2.23 -2.60
CA ALA A 1 -3.11 -3.64 -3.06
C ALA A 1 -3.49 -3.76 -4.54
N VAL A 2 -4.59 -3.17 -5.03
CA VAL A 2 -4.94 -3.36 -6.44
C VAL A 2 -4.14 -2.46 -7.37
N GLY A 3 -3.92 -1.18 -7.02
CA GLY A 3 -3.14 -0.26 -7.87
C GLY A 3 -1.72 -0.75 -8.17
N ALA A 4 -1.02 -1.24 -7.15
CA ALA A 4 0.31 -1.77 -7.34
C ALA A 4 0.34 -3.13 -8.08
N LEU A 5 -0.80 -3.84 -8.19
CA LEU A 5 -0.92 -5.07 -8.98
C LEU A 5 -0.92 -4.69 -10.46
N CYS A 6 -1.65 -3.62 -10.80
CA CYS A 6 -1.63 -3.04 -12.14
C CYS A 6 -0.20 -2.61 -12.53
N VAL A 7 0.55 -1.98 -11.63
CA VAL A 7 1.95 -1.60 -11.89
C VAL A 7 2.84 -2.82 -12.10
N ALA A 8 2.73 -3.85 -11.26
CA ALA A 8 3.47 -5.09 -11.43
C ALA A 8 3.16 -5.77 -12.78
N MET A 9 1.91 -5.74 -13.24
CA MET A 9 1.53 -6.24 -14.56
C MET A 9 2.14 -5.42 -15.70
N LEU A 10 2.25 -4.09 -15.57
CA LEU A 10 2.93 -3.25 -16.56
C LEU A 10 4.43 -3.57 -16.64
N VAL A 11 5.06 -3.84 -15.49
CA VAL A 11 6.47 -4.25 -15.41
C VAL A 11 6.71 -5.62 -16.03
N ASP A 12 5.89 -6.62 -15.69
CA ASP A 12 5.99 -7.96 -16.28
C ASP A 12 5.86 -7.94 -17.82
N ARG A 13 4.99 -7.07 -18.33
CA ARG A 13 4.75 -6.88 -19.77
C ARG A 13 5.82 -6.02 -20.47
N GLY A 14 6.79 -5.48 -19.73
CA GLY A 14 7.87 -4.65 -20.29
C GLY A 14 7.42 -3.26 -20.74
N HIS A 15 6.28 -2.76 -20.23
CA HIS A 15 5.84 -1.38 -20.46
C HIS A 15 6.45 -0.39 -19.46
N LEU A 16 7.05 -0.90 -18.38
CA LEU A 16 7.61 -0.13 -17.27
C LEU A 16 8.77 -0.93 -16.67
N ALA A 17 9.78 -0.26 -16.12
CA ALA A 17 10.73 -0.85 -15.18
C ALA A 17 10.73 -0.06 -13.87
N TYR A 18 11.08 -0.72 -12.77
CA TYR A 18 11.08 -0.07 -11.46
C TYR A 18 12.20 0.96 -11.32
N GLU A 19 13.29 0.77 -12.04
CA GLU A 19 14.44 1.68 -12.13
C GLU A 19 14.18 2.88 -13.01
N ASP A 20 13.11 2.86 -13.82
CA ASP A 20 12.80 3.97 -14.70
C ASP A 20 12.51 5.23 -13.90
N LYS A 21 12.98 6.36 -14.42
CA LYS A 21 12.65 7.68 -13.88
C LYS A 21 11.20 8.01 -14.23
N MET A 22 10.42 8.49 -13.26
CA MET A 22 9.03 8.89 -13.51
C MET A 22 8.94 9.97 -14.60
N CYS A 23 9.93 10.86 -14.69
CA CYS A 23 9.97 11.90 -15.71
C CYS A 23 10.13 11.40 -17.15
N ALA A 24 10.51 10.13 -17.36
CA ALA A 24 10.48 9.52 -18.69
C ALA A 24 9.04 9.33 -19.19
N TYR A 25 8.09 9.12 -18.27
CA TYR A 25 6.67 8.93 -18.56
C TYR A 25 5.84 10.19 -18.35
N TRP A 26 6.30 11.05 -17.45
CA TRP A 26 5.62 12.29 -17.08
C TRP A 26 6.64 13.43 -16.92
N PRO A 27 7.04 14.09 -18.02
CA PRO A 27 8.13 15.07 -18.03
C PRO A 27 7.97 16.21 -17.02
N GLU A 28 6.74 16.71 -16.84
CA GLU A 28 6.40 17.78 -15.91
C GLU A 28 6.69 17.38 -14.46
N PHE A 29 6.72 16.09 -14.14
CA PHE A 29 7.05 15.60 -12.81
C PHE A 29 8.48 15.94 -12.39
N ALA A 30 9.41 16.20 -13.32
CA ALA A 30 10.81 16.49 -13.01
C ALA A 30 11.05 17.81 -12.23
N GLN A 31 10.03 18.65 -12.08
CA GLN A 31 10.13 19.93 -11.39
C GLN A 31 10.55 19.78 -9.92
N HIS A 32 11.19 20.81 -9.37
CA HIS A 32 11.52 20.92 -7.94
C HIS A 32 12.37 19.77 -7.35
N GLY A 33 13.34 19.26 -8.12
CA GLY A 33 14.29 18.24 -7.63
C GLY A 33 13.77 16.81 -7.72
N LYS A 34 12.76 16.56 -8.57
CA LYS A 34 12.10 15.26 -8.72
C LYS A 34 12.59 14.47 -9.94
N GLU A 35 13.58 14.98 -10.68
CA GLU A 35 14.10 14.39 -11.92
C GLU A 35 14.71 12.99 -11.77
N ASN A 36 15.11 12.61 -10.56
CA ASN A 36 15.71 11.30 -10.27
C ASN A 36 14.77 10.34 -9.55
N ILE A 37 13.52 10.73 -9.29
CA ILE A 37 12.54 9.84 -8.66
C ILE A 37 12.19 8.72 -9.64
N THR A 38 12.37 7.49 -9.18
CA THR A 38 12.04 6.29 -9.94
C THR A 38 10.61 5.81 -9.67
N ILE A 39 10.13 4.89 -10.50
CA ILE A 39 8.89 4.15 -10.25
C ILE A 39 8.98 3.41 -8.91
N ASP A 40 10.14 2.80 -8.60
CA ASP A 40 10.36 2.17 -7.31
C ASP A 40 10.12 3.13 -6.15
N TRP A 41 10.68 4.33 -6.20
CA TRP A 41 10.53 5.31 -5.13
C TRP A 41 9.09 5.80 -4.95
N LEU A 42 8.28 5.85 -6.01
CA LEU A 42 6.86 6.19 -5.90
C LEU A 42 6.10 5.11 -5.15
N MET A 43 6.27 3.88 -5.59
CA MET A 43 5.49 2.73 -5.13
C MET A 43 5.91 2.24 -3.74
N SER A 44 7.11 2.62 -3.35
CA SER A 44 7.70 2.36 -2.05
C SER A 44 7.60 3.57 -1.09
N HIS A 45 6.90 4.60 -1.55
CA HIS A 45 6.54 5.82 -0.83
C HIS A 45 7.75 6.68 -0.39
N ARG A 46 8.86 6.58 -1.11
CA ARG A 46 10.10 7.35 -0.93
C ARG A 46 10.15 8.63 -1.76
N ALA A 47 9.15 8.90 -2.60
CA ALA A 47 9.11 10.10 -3.45
C ALA A 47 8.99 11.44 -2.68
N GLY A 48 8.70 11.40 -1.37
CA GLY A 48 8.54 12.61 -0.57
C GLY A 48 7.27 13.41 -0.83
N LEU A 49 6.25 12.82 -1.46
CA LEU A 49 4.97 13.48 -1.81
C LEU A 49 3.82 13.01 -0.92
N ALA A 50 4.03 12.95 0.39
CA ALA A 50 3.04 12.40 1.32
C ALA A 50 1.95 13.39 1.74
N ALA A 51 2.21 14.69 1.66
CA ALA A 51 1.25 15.73 2.02
C ALA A 51 1.27 16.87 1.00
N LEU A 52 0.08 17.33 0.60
CA LEU A 52 -0.06 18.41 -0.36
C LEU A 52 0.07 19.78 0.30
N ASP A 53 0.82 20.69 -0.33
CA ASP A 53 1.04 22.05 0.17
C ASP A 53 -0.15 22.97 -0.11
N GLU A 54 -0.83 22.77 -1.24
CA GLU A 54 -2.02 23.52 -1.63
C GLU A 54 -3.30 22.77 -1.18
N PRO A 55 -4.33 23.47 -0.67
CA PRO A 55 -5.58 22.83 -0.26
C PRO A 55 -6.31 22.23 -1.47
N ILE A 56 -6.79 21.00 -1.34
CA ILE A 56 -7.51 20.28 -2.39
C ILE A 56 -8.99 20.19 -2.03
N SER A 57 -9.83 20.82 -2.86
CA SER A 57 -11.29 20.66 -2.80
C SER A 57 -11.72 19.31 -3.40
N ARG A 58 -13.01 18.99 -3.29
CA ARG A 58 -13.55 17.75 -3.87
C ARG A 58 -13.49 17.79 -5.40
N GLU A 59 -13.81 18.93 -5.99
CA GLU A 59 -13.79 19.17 -7.43
C GLU A 59 -12.38 19.02 -7.98
N ASP A 60 -11.38 19.52 -7.25
CA ASP A 60 -9.98 19.37 -7.61
C ASP A 60 -9.56 17.91 -7.63
N ALA A 61 -9.95 17.13 -6.63
CA ALA A 61 -9.60 15.72 -6.56
C ALA A 61 -10.28 14.84 -7.60
N LYS A 62 -11.38 15.32 -8.21
CA LYS A 62 -12.03 14.69 -9.38
C LYS A 62 -11.32 15.05 -10.69
N ASP A 63 -10.56 16.13 -10.72
CA ASP A 63 -9.85 16.62 -11.90
C ASP A 63 -8.44 16.01 -11.95
N PHE A 64 -8.28 14.98 -12.78
CA PHE A 64 -7.01 14.30 -12.98
C PHE A 64 -5.89 15.24 -13.41
N GLU A 65 -6.16 16.14 -14.35
CA GLU A 65 -5.15 17.06 -14.90
C GLU A 65 -4.71 18.08 -13.84
N LYS A 66 -5.66 18.59 -13.06
CA LYS A 66 -5.35 19.49 -11.95
C LYS A 66 -4.52 18.78 -10.87
N MET A 67 -4.90 17.55 -10.48
CA MET A 67 -4.14 16.80 -9.49
C MET A 67 -2.75 16.44 -9.97
N ALA A 68 -2.62 16.07 -11.25
CA ALA A 68 -1.33 15.86 -11.89
C ALA A 68 -0.49 17.15 -11.80
N TYR A 69 -1.02 18.28 -12.25
CA TYR A 69 -0.32 19.57 -12.17
C TYR A 69 0.15 19.92 -10.75
N VAL A 70 -0.72 19.75 -9.73
CA VAL A 70 -0.37 20.00 -8.33
C VAL A 70 0.80 19.11 -7.88
N LEU A 71 0.73 17.80 -8.16
CA LEU A 71 1.79 16.85 -7.79
C LEU A 71 3.11 17.13 -8.53
N ALA A 72 3.04 17.51 -9.81
CA ALA A 72 4.20 17.89 -10.61
C ALA A 72 4.87 19.16 -10.05
N LYS A 73 4.10 20.18 -9.66
CA LYS A 73 4.61 21.43 -9.08
C LYS A 73 5.04 21.28 -7.61
N GLN A 74 4.62 20.22 -6.92
CA GLN A 74 4.95 20.07 -5.51
C GLN A 74 6.45 19.83 -5.29
N LYS A 75 7.03 20.59 -4.36
CA LYS A 75 8.33 20.27 -3.79
C LYS A 75 8.19 19.09 -2.82
N PRO A 76 9.05 18.06 -2.90
CA PRO A 76 9.04 16.97 -1.92
C PRO A 76 9.09 17.49 -0.48
N ASN A 77 8.26 16.91 0.39
CA ASN A 77 8.21 17.22 1.83
C ASN A 77 9.54 16.88 2.54
N TRP A 78 10.33 15.97 1.98
CA TRP A 78 11.69 15.62 2.36
C TRP A 78 12.48 15.20 1.11
N GLU A 79 13.80 15.07 1.23
CA GLU A 79 14.66 14.63 0.13
C GLU A 79 14.24 13.24 -0.38
N PRO A 80 13.88 13.08 -1.66
CA PRO A 80 13.46 11.79 -2.20
C PRO A 80 14.49 10.69 -1.96
N GLY A 81 14.01 9.48 -1.69
CA GLY A 81 14.89 8.34 -1.37
C GLY A 81 15.28 8.26 0.11
N THR A 82 15.32 9.37 0.86
CA THR A 82 15.86 9.36 2.24
C THR A 82 14.87 8.82 3.30
N LYS A 83 13.56 8.92 3.07
CA LYS A 83 12.50 8.49 4.01
C LYS A 83 11.28 7.94 3.27
N SER A 84 10.48 7.09 3.93
CA SER A 84 9.20 6.58 3.42
C SER A 84 7.99 7.21 4.13
N GLY A 85 6.94 7.52 3.36
CA GLY A 85 5.81 8.35 3.79
C GLY A 85 4.53 7.64 4.23
N VAL A 86 4.39 6.32 4.07
CA VAL A 86 3.12 5.59 4.35
C VAL A 86 2.68 5.75 5.80
N LEU A 87 3.64 5.57 6.72
CA LEU A 87 3.40 5.47 8.15
C LEU A 87 3.38 6.84 8.86
N ILE A 88 3.77 7.91 8.16
CA ILE A 88 3.73 9.29 8.67
C ILE A 88 2.28 9.82 8.64
N VAL A 89 1.46 9.35 7.70
CA VAL A 89 0.03 9.69 7.57
C VAL A 89 -0.81 9.09 8.71
N LEU A 90 -0.49 7.86 9.14
CA LEU A 90 -1.25 7.14 10.17
C LEU A 90 -0.66 7.30 11.58
N GLY A 91 0.68 7.34 11.70
CA GLY A 91 1.37 7.46 12.99
C GLY A 91 1.22 8.83 13.66
N ILE A 92 0.96 9.90 12.89
CA ILE A 92 0.84 11.25 13.43
C ILE A 92 -0.62 11.72 13.57
N LEU A 93 -1.56 10.79 13.61
CA LEU A 93 -2.90 11.11 14.09
C LEU A 93 -2.92 11.45 15.60
N HIS A 94 -1.82 11.24 16.34
CA HIS A 94 -1.81 11.29 17.81
C HIS A 94 -0.80 12.24 18.51
N LEU A 95 0.05 13.03 17.82
CA LEU A 95 0.90 14.07 18.48
C LEU A 95 1.08 15.32 17.60
N ARG A 96 1.01 16.54 18.18
CA ARG A 96 0.86 17.81 17.42
C ARG A 96 1.85 18.93 17.81
N PRO A 97 2.75 19.32 16.89
CA PRO A 97 3.08 20.73 16.65
C PRO A 97 2.34 21.29 15.40
N PRO A 98 2.03 22.61 15.35
CA PRO A 98 1.18 23.22 14.31
C PRO A 98 1.71 23.11 12.86
N THR A 99 2.99 22.85 12.65
CA THR A 99 3.64 22.81 11.32
C THR A 99 3.92 21.39 10.81
N SER A 100 3.45 20.35 11.52
CA SER A 100 3.73 18.96 11.17
C SER A 100 3.03 18.48 9.89
N ILE A 101 3.68 17.56 9.17
CA ILE A 101 3.12 16.84 8.01
C ILE A 101 1.77 16.21 8.37
N ALA A 102 1.65 15.72 9.60
CA ALA A 102 0.43 15.20 10.20
C ALA A 102 -0.79 16.12 10.12
N ARG A 103 -0.58 17.40 10.46
CA ARG A 103 -1.63 18.40 10.42
C ARG A 103 -2.04 18.64 8.98
N LYS A 104 -1.05 18.76 8.07
CA LYS A 104 -1.31 18.91 6.64
C LYS A 104 -2.15 17.76 6.11
N VAL A 105 -1.80 16.51 6.42
CA VAL A 105 -2.55 15.32 5.99
C VAL A 105 -3.97 15.26 6.57
N ARG A 106 -4.15 15.66 7.84
CA ARG A 106 -5.49 15.64 8.46
C ARG A 106 -6.41 16.73 7.89
N GLU A 107 -5.85 17.91 7.60
CA GLU A 107 -6.61 19.08 7.15
C GLU A 107 -6.69 19.18 5.61
N ASN A 108 -5.89 18.37 4.91
CA ASN A 108 -5.82 18.30 3.45
C ASN A 108 -5.62 16.84 3.01
N PRO A 109 -6.59 16.23 2.30
CA PRO A 109 -7.67 16.91 1.60
C PRO A 109 -8.94 17.20 2.42
N GLN A 110 -9.60 18.32 2.11
CA GLN A 110 -10.85 18.72 2.79
C GLN A 110 -12.02 17.75 2.54
N TRP A 111 -11.97 17.00 1.44
CA TRP A 111 -13.01 16.05 1.02
C TRP A 111 -12.90 14.68 1.70
N PHE A 112 -11.80 14.38 2.39
CA PHE A 112 -11.55 13.10 3.06
C PHE A 112 -11.41 13.29 4.57
N LYS A 113 -12.54 13.55 5.24
CA LYS A 113 -12.59 13.68 6.68
C LYS A 113 -12.72 12.30 7.34
N LEU A 114 -11.87 12.06 8.33
CA LEU A 114 -11.88 10.87 9.20
C LEU A 114 -12.47 11.22 10.59
N GLU A 115 -13.50 12.05 10.63
CA GLU A 115 -14.19 12.44 11.86
C GLU A 115 -15.29 11.41 12.19
N GLN A 116 -15.56 11.17 13.47
CA GLN A 116 -16.48 10.11 13.90
C GLN A 116 -17.94 10.36 13.48
N ASP A 117 -18.28 11.62 13.22
CA ASP A 117 -19.61 12.12 12.87
C ASP A 117 -19.82 12.36 11.36
N VAL A 118 -18.77 12.20 10.54
CA VAL A 118 -18.84 12.35 9.08
C VAL A 118 -18.42 11.04 8.40
N ASN A 119 -19.39 10.24 7.95
CA ASN A 119 -19.08 9.06 7.15
C ASN A 119 -18.96 9.42 5.65
N THR A 120 -17.75 9.84 5.27
CA THR A 120 -17.41 10.14 3.87
C THR A 120 -17.47 8.90 2.96
N PHE A 121 -17.25 7.70 3.49
CA PHE A 121 -17.20 6.47 2.68
C PHE A 121 -18.55 6.01 2.11
N ASN A 122 -19.67 6.59 2.53
CA ASN A 122 -21.00 6.29 1.98
C ASN A 122 -21.51 7.36 1.01
N ASP A 123 -20.68 8.34 0.66
CA ASP A 123 -21.04 9.37 -0.30
C ASP A 123 -20.93 8.83 -1.75
N PRO A 124 -22.03 8.79 -2.51
CA PRO A 124 -22.01 8.30 -3.90
C PRO A 124 -21.07 9.08 -4.81
N GLU A 125 -20.86 10.37 -4.54
CA GLU A 125 -19.93 11.16 -5.33
C GLU A 125 -18.47 10.78 -5.08
N LEU A 126 -18.13 10.32 -3.86
CA LEU A 126 -16.81 9.77 -3.57
C LEU A 126 -16.63 8.41 -4.22
N HIS A 127 -17.67 7.59 -4.31
CA HIS A 127 -17.60 6.32 -5.05
C HIS A 127 -17.30 6.52 -6.54
N GLY A 128 -17.77 7.63 -7.12
CA GLY A 128 -17.47 8.00 -8.50
C GLY A 128 -16.05 8.53 -8.73
N MET A 129 -15.26 8.76 -7.68
CA MET A 129 -13.88 9.22 -7.81
C MET A 129 -12.91 8.07 -8.01
N GLU A 130 -12.02 8.20 -9.00
CA GLU A 130 -10.96 7.23 -9.28
C GLU A 130 -9.78 7.37 -8.29
N GLN A 131 -10.03 7.15 -7.00
CA GLN A 131 -8.99 7.17 -5.97
C GLN A 131 -8.50 5.78 -5.59
N VAL A 132 -7.49 5.33 -6.34
CA VAL A 132 -6.86 4.00 -6.21
C VAL A 132 -6.30 3.73 -4.81
N ALA A 133 -5.95 4.77 -4.04
CA ALA A 133 -5.38 4.62 -2.71
C ALA A 133 -6.41 4.25 -1.63
N ALA A 134 -7.70 4.60 -1.80
CA ALA A 134 -8.66 4.58 -0.69
C ALA A 134 -10.09 4.15 -1.02
N LEU A 135 -10.56 4.30 -2.27
CA LEU A 135 -11.99 4.22 -2.59
C LEU A 135 -12.40 2.91 -3.31
N GLY A 136 -11.52 1.92 -3.35
CA GLY A 136 -11.83 0.62 -3.95
C GLY A 136 -12.98 -0.10 -3.23
N ILE A 137 -14.04 -0.43 -3.96
CA ILE A 137 -15.19 -1.20 -3.47
C ILE A 137 -15.11 -2.62 -4.01
N THR A 138 -15.16 -3.62 -3.14
CA THR A 138 -15.05 -5.03 -3.53
C THR A 138 -15.72 -5.96 -2.52
N LYS A 139 -15.82 -7.24 -2.88
CA LYS A 139 -16.21 -8.33 -1.97
C LYS A 139 -14.97 -9.11 -1.56
N ALA A 140 -14.96 -9.64 -0.34
CA ALA A 140 -13.86 -10.47 0.15
C ALA A 140 -13.51 -11.61 -0.82
N ARG A 141 -14.52 -12.31 -1.35
CA ARG A 141 -14.32 -13.40 -2.33
C ARG A 141 -13.64 -12.95 -3.63
N ASP A 142 -14.01 -11.78 -4.15
CA ASP A 142 -13.52 -11.29 -5.44
C ASP A 142 -12.09 -10.77 -5.27
N LEU A 143 -11.82 -10.13 -4.12
CA LEU A 143 -10.48 -9.72 -3.71
C LEU A 143 -9.56 -10.94 -3.50
N ALA A 144 -10.00 -11.96 -2.75
CA ALA A 144 -9.23 -13.19 -2.55
C ALA A 144 -8.92 -13.87 -3.89
N ARG A 145 -9.92 -13.99 -4.77
CA ARG A 145 -9.77 -14.62 -6.09
C ARG A 145 -8.75 -13.88 -6.96
N LEU A 146 -8.79 -12.54 -6.97
CA LEU A 146 -7.83 -11.74 -7.74
C LEU A 146 -6.38 -12.04 -7.32
N PHE A 147 -6.13 -12.04 -6.00
CA PHE A 147 -4.79 -12.32 -5.47
C PHE A 147 -4.42 -13.81 -5.57
N SER A 148 -5.39 -14.73 -5.59
CA SER A 148 -5.12 -16.16 -5.87
C SER A 148 -4.67 -16.35 -7.32
N LEU A 149 -5.30 -15.66 -8.28
CA LEU A 149 -4.86 -15.67 -9.68
C LEU A 149 -3.45 -15.08 -9.85
N MET A 150 -3.06 -14.16 -8.96
CA MET A 150 -1.71 -13.64 -8.90
C MET A 150 -0.72 -14.71 -8.41
N LEU A 151 -1.03 -15.37 -7.28
CA LEU A 151 -0.22 -16.45 -6.71
C LEU A 151 0.00 -17.57 -7.74
N ASP A 152 -1.06 -17.99 -8.43
CA ASP A 152 -1.03 -19.01 -9.49
C ASP A 152 -0.21 -18.61 -10.74
N GLY A 153 0.37 -17.40 -10.79
CA GLY A 153 1.09 -16.88 -11.96
C GLY A 153 0.20 -16.60 -13.18
N LYS A 154 -1.14 -16.61 -13.02
CA LYS A 154 -2.10 -16.40 -14.12
C LYS A 154 -2.21 -14.93 -14.54
N LEU A 155 -1.91 -13.99 -13.63
CA LEU A 155 -1.95 -12.56 -13.94
C LEU A 155 -0.66 -12.03 -14.59
N PHE A 156 0.49 -12.58 -14.23
CA PHE A 156 1.79 -12.19 -14.80
C PHE A 156 2.84 -13.30 -14.62
N ARG A 157 3.76 -13.40 -15.59
CA ARG A 157 4.62 -14.58 -15.78
C ARG A 157 5.81 -14.66 -14.82
N LYS A 158 6.32 -13.51 -14.39
CA LYS A 158 7.55 -13.39 -13.60
C LYS A 158 7.32 -13.32 -12.08
N TYR A 159 6.15 -13.71 -11.58
CA TYR A 159 5.88 -13.69 -10.14
C TYR A 159 6.87 -14.53 -9.33
N GLN A 160 7.28 -15.69 -9.86
CA GLN A 160 8.30 -16.55 -9.24
C GLN A 160 9.67 -15.87 -9.11
N LEU A 161 10.06 -15.01 -10.06
CA LEU A 161 11.32 -14.25 -9.99
C LEU A 161 11.24 -13.13 -8.96
N LEU A 162 10.08 -12.50 -8.83
CA LEU A 162 9.79 -11.54 -7.76
C LEU A 162 9.87 -12.23 -6.38
N LEU A 163 9.38 -13.48 -6.30
CA LEU A 163 9.45 -14.32 -5.11
C LEU A 163 10.89 -14.70 -4.73
N GLU A 164 11.74 -15.08 -5.69
CA GLU A 164 13.15 -15.38 -5.43
C GLU A 164 13.92 -14.15 -4.94
N GLU A 165 13.61 -12.98 -5.50
CA GLU A 165 14.20 -11.71 -5.05
C GLU A 165 13.75 -11.38 -3.62
N ILE A 166 12.46 -11.60 -3.30
CA ILE A 166 11.90 -11.45 -1.95
C ILE A 166 12.46 -12.48 -0.96
N ALA A 167 12.69 -13.73 -1.38
CA ALA A 167 13.15 -14.84 -0.55
C ALA A 167 14.66 -14.79 -0.24
N ARG A 168 15.46 -14.12 -1.09
CA ARG A 168 16.90 -13.89 -0.86
C ARG A 168 17.18 -12.86 0.24
N PHE A 169 16.16 -12.18 0.76
CA PHE A 169 16.31 -11.23 1.86
C PHE A 169 16.12 -11.92 3.22
N GLU A 170 17.21 -12.41 3.81
CA GLU A 170 17.26 -12.73 5.23
C GLU A 170 17.22 -11.43 6.04
N PHE A 171 16.19 -11.28 6.88
CA PHE A 171 16.09 -10.17 7.80
C PHE A 171 16.71 -10.53 9.15
N GLY A 172 17.91 -10.02 9.41
CA GLY A 172 18.42 -9.87 10.76
C GLY A 172 17.60 -8.83 11.51
N VAL A 173 17.05 -9.20 12.67
CA VAL A 173 16.42 -8.24 13.59
C VAL A 173 17.53 -7.42 14.25
N THR A 174 18.12 -6.50 13.50
CA THR A 174 19.03 -5.48 14.04
C THR A 174 18.96 -4.26 13.15
N MET A 175 18.03 -3.34 13.45
CA MET A 175 17.89 -2.07 12.73
C MET A 175 19.16 -1.24 12.93
N THR A 176 20.15 -1.39 12.06
CA THR A 176 21.44 -0.69 12.20
C THR A 176 22.00 -0.11 10.91
N THR A 177 21.47 -0.40 9.71
CA THR A 177 21.99 0.24 8.48
C THR A 177 20.90 0.71 7.50
N GLU A 178 21.13 1.88 6.89
CA GLU A 178 20.26 2.50 5.88
C GLU A 178 20.11 1.65 4.59
N GLN A 179 21.10 0.83 4.27
CA GLN A 179 21.11 -0.06 3.10
C GLN A 179 20.10 -1.20 3.21
N GLU A 180 19.89 -1.72 4.43
CA GLU A 180 18.87 -2.73 4.68
C GLU A 180 17.50 -2.12 4.48
N LEU A 181 17.25 -0.90 5.01
CA LEU A 181 16.02 -0.14 4.80
C LEU A 181 15.65 0.04 3.32
N GLU A 182 16.62 0.27 2.43
CA GLU A 182 16.36 0.34 0.98
C GLU A 182 15.78 -0.96 0.40
N ASN A 183 16.25 -2.12 0.89
CA ASN A 183 15.79 -3.43 0.45
C ASN A 183 14.43 -3.82 1.04
N ILE A 184 14.14 -3.35 2.26
CA ILE A 184 12.81 -3.42 2.88
C ILE A 184 11.76 -2.70 2.03
N ILE A 185 12.20 -1.62 1.39
CA ILE A 185 11.33 -0.69 0.68
C ILE A 185 11.19 -1.11 -0.81
N ARG A 186 12.23 -1.72 -1.40
CA ARG A 186 12.19 -2.39 -2.73
C ARG A 186 11.40 -3.70 -2.75
N ALA A 187 11.25 -4.37 -1.60
CA ALA A 187 10.21 -5.39 -1.40
C ALA A 187 8.86 -4.66 -1.37
N PHE A 188 8.46 -4.26 -2.59
CA PHE A 188 7.32 -3.43 -2.92
C PHE A 188 6.12 -3.80 -2.10
N TRP A 189 5.24 -2.81 -1.97
CA TRP A 189 3.96 -2.93 -1.31
C TRP A 189 4.05 -2.66 0.21
N SER A 190 3.30 -1.66 0.70
CA SER A 190 3.11 -1.32 2.12
C SER A 190 2.40 -2.41 2.96
N LEU A 191 2.88 -3.65 2.87
CA LEU A 191 2.14 -4.90 3.02
C LEU A 191 2.82 -5.96 3.88
N ARG A 192 3.66 -5.54 4.82
CA ARG A 192 4.09 -6.42 5.88
C ARG A 192 3.62 -5.87 7.21
N PHE A 193 2.57 -6.47 7.73
CA PHE A 193 2.55 -6.76 9.15
C PHE A 193 3.16 -8.14 9.30
N THR A 194 4.42 -8.17 9.71
CA THR A 194 5.07 -9.41 10.11
C THR A 194 4.31 -9.95 11.32
N TYR A 195 3.59 -11.04 11.13
CA TYR A 195 3.08 -11.81 12.24
C TYR A 195 3.68 -13.19 12.15
N ILE A 196 4.56 -13.50 13.10
CA ILE A 196 5.06 -14.85 13.29
C ILE A 196 3.91 -15.63 13.93
N LEU A 197 3.00 -16.16 13.11
CA LEU A 197 2.44 -17.46 13.42
C LEU A 197 3.39 -18.44 12.73
N GLN A 198 4.09 -19.26 13.50
CA GLN A 198 4.88 -20.37 12.96
C GLN A 198 6.01 -20.03 11.95
N LYS A 199 6.58 -18.81 11.97
CA LYS A 199 7.70 -18.35 11.12
C LYS A 199 7.37 -18.07 9.64
N GLN A 200 6.10 -17.98 9.27
CA GLN A 200 5.69 -17.69 7.88
C GLN A 200 5.48 -16.20 7.60
N TRP A 201 5.77 -15.77 6.37
CA TRP A 201 5.70 -14.38 5.94
C TRP A 201 4.43 -14.11 5.13
N LEU A 202 3.55 -13.27 5.67
CA LEU A 202 2.38 -12.80 4.95
C LEU A 202 2.66 -11.51 4.17
N VAL A 203 2.12 -11.43 2.95
CA VAL A 203 2.22 -10.28 2.04
C VAL A 203 0.81 -9.82 1.67
N GLY A 204 0.42 -8.59 2.02
CA GLY A 204 -0.83 -7.99 1.53
C GLY A 204 -1.26 -6.66 2.19
N HIS A 205 -2.37 -6.04 1.76
CA HIS A 205 -2.77 -4.67 2.20
C HIS A 205 -3.77 -4.62 3.32
N PRO A 206 -3.45 -3.91 4.42
CA PRO A 206 -4.44 -3.52 5.40
C PRO A 206 -5.18 -2.26 4.96
N GLY A 207 -6.50 -2.28 5.00
CA GLY A 207 -7.38 -1.13 4.83
C GLY A 207 -7.72 -0.50 6.17
N PHE A 208 -8.00 0.80 6.14
CA PHE A 208 -8.55 1.50 7.29
C PHE A 208 -9.89 0.87 7.72
N GLY A 209 -10.10 0.74 9.03
CA GLY A 209 -11.30 0.09 9.58
C GLY A 209 -11.26 -1.44 9.61
N GLY A 210 -10.18 -2.05 9.14
CA GLY A 210 -9.87 -3.46 9.37
C GLY A 210 -10.15 -4.40 8.21
N SER A 211 -10.68 -3.93 7.07
CA SER A 211 -10.62 -4.68 5.81
C SER A 211 -9.16 -4.98 5.47
N THR A 212 -8.85 -6.14 4.93
CA THR A 212 -7.46 -6.52 4.60
C THR A 212 -7.44 -7.65 3.59
N VAL A 213 -6.36 -7.75 2.83
CA VAL A 213 -6.02 -8.95 2.05
C VAL A 213 -4.58 -9.29 2.35
N MET A 214 -4.30 -10.54 2.69
CA MET A 214 -2.96 -11.06 2.94
C MET A 214 -2.81 -12.39 2.21
N MET A 215 -1.59 -12.66 1.78
CA MET A 215 -1.20 -13.86 1.05
C MET A 215 -0.07 -14.52 1.81
N ASP A 216 -0.21 -15.82 2.05
CA ASP A 216 0.92 -16.66 2.36
C ASP A 216 1.52 -17.17 1.05
N MET A 217 2.82 -16.94 0.93
CA MET A 217 3.60 -17.29 -0.24
C MET A 217 4.07 -18.73 -0.22
N GLU A 218 4.19 -19.32 0.97
CA GLU A 218 4.68 -20.69 1.13
C GLU A 218 3.55 -21.69 0.91
N ASP A 219 2.40 -21.45 1.53
CA ASP A 219 1.23 -22.33 1.41
C ASP A 219 0.29 -21.91 0.27
N GLU A 220 0.67 -20.89 -0.50
CA GLU A 220 -0.09 -20.34 -1.64
C GLU A 220 -1.55 -19.98 -1.28
N VAL A 221 -1.77 -19.48 -0.06
CA VAL A 221 -3.11 -19.18 0.48
C VAL A 221 -3.36 -17.69 0.53
N VAL A 222 -4.56 -17.25 0.09
CA VAL A 222 -5.03 -15.87 0.24
C VAL A 222 -6.14 -15.76 1.27
N VAL A 223 -5.95 -14.89 2.26
CA VAL A 223 -6.98 -14.51 3.23
C VAL A 223 -7.41 -13.07 2.97
N ALA A 224 -8.61 -12.89 2.43
CA ALA A 224 -9.23 -11.56 2.30
C ALA A 224 -10.40 -11.41 3.27
N TYR A 225 -10.44 -10.26 3.94
CA TYR A 225 -11.49 -9.87 4.87
C TYR A 225 -11.97 -8.47 4.51
N VAL A 226 -13.27 -8.31 4.26
CA VAL A 226 -13.89 -7.03 3.92
C VAL A 226 -15.00 -6.76 4.90
N THR A 227 -15.06 -5.55 5.45
CA THR A 227 -16.04 -5.17 6.47
C THR A 227 -16.56 -3.76 6.25
N ASN A 228 -17.83 -3.55 6.62
CA ASN A 228 -18.49 -2.25 6.65
C ASN A 228 -18.57 -1.67 8.07
N GLY A 229 -18.17 -2.42 9.09
CA GLY A 229 -18.02 -1.93 10.47
C GLY A 229 -16.57 -1.52 10.70
N LEU A 230 -16.29 -0.20 10.67
CA LEU A 230 -14.96 0.31 10.97
C LEU A 230 -14.57 -0.10 12.39
N LYS A 231 -13.46 -0.84 12.51
CA LYS A 231 -12.93 -1.35 13.78
C LYS A 231 -11.69 -0.56 14.19
N THR A 232 -11.43 -0.51 15.49
CA THR A 232 -10.14 -0.10 16.03
C THR A 232 -9.10 -1.18 15.72
N GLY A 233 -8.04 -0.80 15.01
CA GLY A 233 -6.97 -1.70 14.54
C GLY A 233 -6.87 -1.77 13.02
N MET A 234 -5.68 -2.12 12.54
CA MET A 234 -5.35 -2.18 11.12
C MET A 234 -4.62 -3.50 10.82
N GLY A 235 -4.97 -4.15 9.70
CA GLY A 235 -4.33 -5.39 9.27
C GLY A 235 -4.38 -6.48 10.34
N GLU A 236 -3.21 -6.99 10.71
CA GLU A 236 -3.05 -8.08 11.69
C GLU A 236 -3.49 -7.72 13.11
N LEU A 237 -3.62 -6.42 13.40
CA LEU A 237 -4.13 -5.94 14.69
C LEU A 237 -5.66 -5.93 14.74
N THR A 238 -6.34 -6.10 13.59
CA THR A 238 -7.80 -6.19 13.55
C THR A 238 -8.26 -7.53 14.12
N ARG A 239 -8.83 -7.51 15.33
CA ARG A 239 -9.23 -8.71 16.10
C ARG A 239 -9.98 -9.75 15.27
N THR A 240 -11.03 -9.34 14.56
CA THR A 240 -11.88 -10.28 13.79
C THR A 240 -11.09 -10.96 12.68
N TYR A 241 -10.34 -10.19 11.90
CA TYR A 241 -9.52 -10.75 10.83
C TYR A 241 -8.46 -11.70 11.39
N ARG A 242 -7.77 -11.31 12.48
CA ARG A 242 -6.78 -12.16 13.13
C ARG A 242 -7.34 -13.53 13.53
N HIS A 243 -8.54 -13.59 14.10
CA HIS A 243 -9.17 -14.86 14.45
C HIS A 243 -9.53 -15.70 13.22
N LEU A 244 -10.08 -15.09 12.17
CA LEU A 244 -10.40 -15.79 10.92
C LEU A 244 -9.14 -16.35 10.25
N ARG A 245 -8.10 -15.52 10.16
CA ARG A 245 -6.80 -15.91 9.61
C ARG A 245 -6.18 -17.06 10.41
N ASN A 246 -6.13 -16.97 11.74
CA ASN A 246 -5.60 -18.05 12.57
C ASN A 246 -6.35 -19.37 12.34
N ALA A 247 -7.69 -19.32 12.28
CA ALA A 247 -8.48 -20.51 12.00
C ALA A 247 -8.17 -21.13 10.63
N VAL A 248 -7.89 -20.32 9.60
CA VAL A 248 -7.45 -20.81 8.29
C VAL A 248 -6.12 -21.56 8.40
N PHE A 249 -5.10 -20.97 9.04
CA PHE A 249 -3.78 -21.61 9.18
C PHE A 249 -3.82 -22.85 10.09
N GLU A 250 -4.59 -22.83 11.18
CA GLU A 250 -4.81 -24.00 12.03
C GLU A 250 -5.46 -25.18 11.25
N CYS A 251 -6.31 -24.88 10.26
CA CYS A 251 -6.87 -25.91 9.38
C CYS A 251 -5.81 -26.45 8.38
N LEU A 252 -4.99 -25.58 7.80
CA LEU A 252 -3.92 -25.98 6.88
C LEU A 252 -2.86 -26.85 7.56
N GLU A 253 -2.49 -26.51 8.79
CA GLU A 253 -1.55 -27.30 9.59
C GLU A 253 -2.07 -28.71 9.86
N LYS A 254 -3.34 -28.83 10.26
CA LYS A 254 -3.98 -30.14 10.47
C LYS A 254 -4.03 -30.99 9.20
N GLU A 255 -4.35 -30.37 8.06
CA GLU A 255 -4.37 -31.06 6.77
C GLU A 255 -2.98 -31.58 6.38
N LYS A 256 -1.92 -30.81 6.66
CA LYS A 256 -0.53 -31.23 6.45
C LYS A 256 -0.14 -32.38 7.38
N GLU A 257 -0.52 -32.32 8.65
CA GLU A 257 -0.25 -33.40 9.63
C GLU A 257 -0.98 -34.70 9.26
N GLU A 258 -2.21 -34.63 8.74
CA GLU A 258 -2.99 -35.78 8.30
C GLU A 258 -2.47 -36.39 6.98
N SER A 259 -1.77 -35.59 6.17
CA SER A 259 -1.23 -36.02 4.87
C SER A 259 0.22 -36.55 4.92
N ALA A 260 0.90 -36.42 6.06
CA ALA A 260 2.29 -36.83 6.30
C ALA A 260 2.41 -38.25 6.86
#